data_AF-A0A354GWN6-F1
#
_entry.id   AF-A0A354GWN6-F1
#
_cell.length_a   1.000
_cell.length_b   1.000
_cell.length_c   1.000
_cell.angle_alpha   90.00
_cell.angle_beta   90.00
_cell.angle_gamma   90.00
#
_symmetry.space_group_name_H-M   'P 1'
#
loop_
_entity.id
_entity.type
_entity.pdbx_description
1 polymer ?
#
loop_
_entity_poly.entity_id
_entity_poly.type
_entity_poly.pdbx_seq_one_letter_code
_entity_poly.pdbx_strand_id
1 'polypeptide(L)'
;MTAGVPFPIPPDRVLSSWRRALTAFQPRRLWLGQLLLHRVEALVRIARRHEVEPVRLALLRQLAEATPLDQLRVDRDMLARWLHELSADGLIEPDGEGRLTERGRQALDSGAYTASVEERRVFTFLDEGDPSRPLLFAPFHGRAVALAPPPGWRFDAATLEECARRSKEWKTRHGFPTDVEAVLGPAAPDTGAAPDWRRVILDRPEQLLMIFIRSDDAAQRRRLGFAVRADDWVLQTDAPALSLDEDDREALPALGAEPSPEAWREAWRVWCQRRGLSDADACRIEALADRVRVVAPRGLASTLGGDRNEAWLLAGAGRTRVAAPMEIVEG
;
A
#
# COMPACT_ATOMS: atom_id res chain seq x y z
N MET A 1 -4.64 -25.61 -9.21
CA MET A 1 -4.90 -25.50 -7.77
C MET A 1 -3.58 -25.34 -7.06
N THR A 2 -3.15 -24.11 -6.81
CA THR A 2 -1.98 -23.83 -5.97
C THR A 2 -2.36 -24.14 -4.53
N ALA A 3 -1.61 -25.02 -3.86
CA ALA A 3 -1.71 -25.19 -2.42
C ALA A 3 -1.38 -23.83 -1.78
N GLY A 4 -2.42 -23.08 -1.41
CA GLY A 4 -2.26 -21.78 -0.78
C GLY A 4 -1.58 -21.94 0.57
N VAL A 5 -0.72 -20.99 0.93
CA VAL A 5 -0.20 -20.89 2.30
C VAL A 5 -1.40 -20.90 3.25
N PRO A 6 -1.50 -21.83 4.21
CA PRO A 6 -2.65 -21.93 5.09
C PRO A 6 -2.85 -20.61 5.83
N PHE A 7 -4.11 -20.17 5.93
CA PHE A 7 -4.45 -18.94 6.61
C PHE A 7 -4.08 -19.05 8.10
N PRO A 8 -3.19 -18.19 8.62
CA PRO A 8 -2.73 -18.31 10.00
C PRO A 8 -3.85 -17.87 10.95
N ILE A 9 -4.17 -18.69 11.95
CA ILE A 9 -5.24 -18.41 12.92
C ILE A 9 -4.63 -18.01 14.25
N PRO A 10 -4.82 -16.75 14.71
CA PRO A 10 -4.30 -16.30 15.98
C PRO A 10 -5.01 -16.98 17.14
N PRO A 11 -4.32 -17.20 18.28
CA PRO A 11 -4.97 -17.57 19.53
C PRO A 11 -5.95 -16.51 20.03
N ASP A 12 -6.99 -16.91 20.74
CA ASP A 12 -8.04 -15.99 21.24
C ASP A 12 -7.48 -14.86 22.13
N ARG A 13 -6.50 -15.17 22.99
CA ARG A 13 -5.77 -14.18 23.81
C ARG A 13 -5.07 -13.10 23.00
N VAL A 14 -4.60 -13.44 21.79
CA VAL A 14 -3.93 -12.51 20.87
C VAL A 14 -4.96 -11.54 20.30
N LEU A 15 -6.12 -12.03 19.85
CA LEU A 15 -7.23 -11.19 19.39
C LEU A 15 -7.73 -10.24 20.48
N SER A 16 -7.86 -10.73 21.72
CA SER A 16 -8.19 -9.90 22.89
C SER A 16 -7.15 -8.81 23.13
N SER A 17 -5.86 -9.14 23.03
CA SER A 17 -4.76 -8.18 23.17
C SER A 17 -4.78 -7.11 22.07
N TRP A 18 -4.94 -7.52 20.80
CA TRP A 18 -5.04 -6.61 19.67
C TRP A 18 -6.23 -5.66 19.79
N ARG A 19 -7.41 -6.16 20.20
CA ARG A 19 -8.58 -5.29 20.43
C ARG A 19 -8.27 -4.22 21.47
N ARG A 20 -7.62 -4.59 22.59
CA ARG A 20 -7.21 -3.64 23.64
C ARG A 20 -6.21 -2.62 23.12
N ALA A 21 -5.21 -3.06 22.35
CA ALA A 21 -4.21 -2.16 21.75
C ALA A 21 -4.83 -1.17 20.76
N LEU A 22 -5.92 -1.55 20.09
CA LEU A 22 -6.63 -0.71 19.13
C LEU A 22 -7.72 0.17 19.75
N THR A 23 -7.92 0.15 21.08
CA THR A 23 -9.01 0.89 21.76
C THR A 23 -9.04 2.38 21.43
N ALA A 24 -7.86 3.01 21.23
CA ALA A 24 -7.75 4.42 20.84
C ALA A 24 -8.47 4.73 19.52
N PHE A 25 -8.64 3.74 18.64
CA PHE A 25 -9.33 3.85 17.35
C PHE A 25 -10.80 3.37 17.41
N GLN A 26 -11.33 3.08 18.60
CA GLN A 26 -12.72 2.67 18.85
C GLN A 26 -13.22 1.58 17.88
N PRO A 27 -12.56 0.40 17.83
CA PRO A 27 -12.85 -0.60 16.82
C PRO A 27 -14.23 -1.23 17.05
N ARG A 28 -15.15 -1.08 16.09
CA ARG A 28 -16.45 -1.77 16.13
C ARG A 28 -16.40 -3.22 15.68
N ARG A 29 -15.50 -3.50 14.76
CA ARG A 29 -15.40 -4.78 14.06
C ARG A 29 -13.95 -5.00 13.69
N LEU A 30 -13.50 -6.24 13.78
CA LEU A 30 -12.16 -6.66 13.40
C LEU A 30 -12.25 -7.60 12.20
N TRP A 31 -11.40 -7.39 11.22
CA TRP A 31 -11.15 -8.35 10.15
C TRP A 31 -9.70 -8.74 10.17
N LEU A 32 -9.41 -10.03 10.04
CA LEU A 32 -8.08 -10.53 9.80
C LEU A 32 -7.94 -10.82 8.31
N GLY A 33 -6.98 -10.16 7.65
CA GLY A 33 -6.72 -10.32 6.22
C GLY A 33 -5.29 -10.80 5.95
N GLN A 34 -5.15 -11.77 5.06
CA GLN A 34 -3.88 -12.26 4.53
C GLN A 34 -3.76 -11.78 3.08
N LEU A 35 -3.18 -10.61 2.89
CA LEU A 35 -3.05 -9.98 1.59
C LEU A 35 -1.93 -10.63 0.78
N LEU A 36 -2.14 -10.83 -0.52
CA LEU A 36 -1.06 -11.05 -1.47
C LEU A 36 -0.71 -9.74 -2.16
N LEU A 37 0.58 -9.50 -2.30
CA LEU A 37 1.10 -8.26 -2.82
C LEU A 37 2.08 -8.56 -3.95
N HIS A 38 2.02 -7.78 -5.02
CA HIS A 38 3.13 -7.60 -5.95
C HIS A 38 3.97 -6.42 -5.45
N ARG A 39 5.21 -6.69 -5.05
CA ARG A 39 6.21 -5.65 -4.82
C ARG A 39 6.97 -5.43 -6.13
N VAL A 40 6.55 -4.41 -6.85
CA VAL A 40 7.04 -4.08 -8.18
C VAL A 40 8.12 -3.01 -8.08
N GLU A 41 9.30 -3.30 -8.59
CA GLU A 41 10.40 -2.36 -8.69
C GLU A 41 10.65 -2.01 -10.16
N ALA A 42 10.56 -0.72 -10.50
CA ALA A 42 10.62 -0.24 -11.87
C ALA A 42 11.44 1.04 -11.97
N LEU A 43 12.10 1.24 -13.11
CA LEU A 43 12.69 2.53 -13.47
C LEU A 43 11.55 3.46 -13.92
N VAL A 44 11.49 4.64 -13.31
CA VAL A 44 10.49 5.65 -13.61
C VAL A 44 11.14 6.99 -13.92
N ARG A 45 10.49 7.77 -14.77
CA ARG A 45 10.79 9.19 -14.93
C ARG A 45 9.96 9.99 -13.95
N ILE A 46 10.60 10.88 -13.20
CA ILE A 46 9.95 11.74 -12.22
C ILE A 46 10.23 13.22 -12.51
N ALA A 47 9.26 14.07 -12.20
CA ALA A 47 9.43 15.51 -12.12
C ALA A 47 10.00 15.89 -10.75
N ARG A 48 11.27 16.26 -10.69
CA ARG A 48 11.92 16.76 -9.47
C ARG A 48 12.07 18.26 -9.54
N ARG A 49 11.64 18.96 -8.47
CA ARG A 49 11.93 20.38 -8.29
C ARG A 49 13.38 20.54 -7.83
N HIS A 50 14.13 21.37 -8.53
CA HIS A 50 15.49 21.76 -8.20
C HIS A 50 15.53 23.26 -7.89
N GLU A 51 16.18 23.63 -6.79
CA GLU A 51 16.52 25.02 -6.52
C GLU A 51 17.75 25.40 -7.34
N VAL A 52 17.71 26.58 -7.95
CA VAL A 52 18.87 27.10 -8.67
C VAL A 52 19.85 27.67 -7.66
N GLU A 53 21.08 27.17 -7.66
CA GLU A 53 22.13 27.71 -6.81
C GLU A 53 22.33 29.22 -7.05
N PRO A 54 22.59 30.04 -6.02
CA PRO A 54 22.67 31.49 -6.16
C PRO A 54 23.64 31.97 -7.25
N VAL A 55 24.78 31.29 -7.42
CA VAL A 55 25.78 31.61 -8.44
C VAL A 55 25.26 31.31 -9.85
N ARG A 56 24.59 30.16 -10.04
CA ARG A 56 23.95 29.80 -11.31
C ARG A 56 22.81 30.76 -11.64
N LEU A 57 22.04 31.19 -10.63
CA LEU A 57 20.97 32.17 -10.80
C LEU A 57 21.52 33.54 -11.22
N ALA A 58 22.64 33.98 -10.62
CA ALA A 58 23.34 35.18 -11.06
C ALA A 58 23.82 35.06 -12.51
N LEU A 59 24.36 33.91 -12.92
CA LEU A 59 24.75 33.66 -14.31
C LEU A 59 23.55 33.71 -15.26
N LEU A 60 22.41 33.11 -14.89
CA LEU A 60 21.18 33.20 -15.69
C LEU A 60 20.68 34.65 -15.85
N ARG A 61 20.79 35.49 -14.82
CA ARG A 61 20.46 36.94 -14.91
C ARG A 61 21.33 37.63 -15.94
N GLN A 62 22.63 37.35 -15.92
CA GLN A 62 23.59 37.98 -16.84
C GLN A 62 23.35 37.53 -18.29
N LEU A 63 23.01 36.26 -18.50
CA LEU A 63 22.61 35.75 -19.81
C LEU A 63 21.29 36.37 -20.31
N ALA A 64 20.33 36.59 -19.42
CA ALA A 64 19.07 37.27 -19.76
C ALA A 64 19.27 38.73 -20.18
N GLU A 65 20.21 39.42 -19.52
CA GLU A 65 20.60 40.81 -19.82
C GLU A 65 21.49 40.93 -21.06
N ALA A 66 21.88 39.80 -21.67
CA ALA A 66 22.87 39.73 -22.75
C ALA A 66 24.21 40.41 -22.37
N THR A 67 24.58 40.37 -21.08
CA THR A 67 25.83 40.94 -20.59
C THR A 67 27.01 40.11 -21.08
N PRO A 68 28.07 40.74 -21.64
CA PRO A 68 29.27 40.03 -22.05
C PRO A 68 29.89 39.25 -20.86
N LEU A 69 29.99 37.92 -21.00
CA LEU A 69 30.43 37.02 -19.93
C LEU A 69 31.89 37.23 -19.51
N ASP A 70 32.71 37.84 -20.37
CA ASP A 70 34.10 38.23 -20.10
C ASP A 70 34.22 39.27 -18.97
N GLN A 71 33.12 39.98 -18.66
CA GLN A 71 33.08 40.96 -17.56
C GLN A 71 32.94 40.32 -16.18
N LEU A 72 32.56 39.05 -16.08
CA LEU A 72 32.22 38.41 -14.80
C LEU A 72 33.44 38.18 -13.88
N ARG A 73 34.68 38.42 -14.34
CA ARG A 73 35.93 38.16 -13.59
C ARG A 73 35.98 36.75 -12.97
N VAL A 74 35.32 35.81 -13.64
CA VAL A 74 35.32 34.38 -13.30
C VAL A 74 36.37 33.70 -14.16
N ASP A 75 37.04 32.69 -13.62
CA ASP A 75 37.92 31.82 -14.39
C ASP A 75 37.19 31.18 -15.59
N ARG A 76 37.86 31.13 -16.75
CA ARG A 76 37.23 30.71 -18.02
C ARG A 76 36.78 29.25 -17.99
N ASP A 77 37.56 28.36 -17.36
CA ASP A 77 37.24 26.94 -17.31
C ASP A 77 36.07 26.70 -16.34
N MET A 78 36.02 27.45 -15.25
CA MET A 78 34.88 27.42 -14.33
C MET A 78 33.59 27.92 -15.00
N LEU A 79 33.65 29.02 -15.76
CA LEU A 79 32.50 29.53 -16.51
C LEU A 79 32.02 28.53 -17.56
N ALA A 80 32.94 27.94 -18.33
CA ALA A 80 32.61 26.93 -19.33
C ALA A 80 31.92 25.72 -18.70
N ARG A 81 32.39 25.27 -17.53
CA ARG A 81 31.74 24.20 -16.76
C ARG A 81 30.33 24.58 -16.33
N TRP A 82 30.10 25.78 -15.79
CA TRP A 82 28.77 26.20 -15.37
C TRP A 82 27.80 26.36 -16.54
N LEU A 83 28.25 26.87 -17.68
CA LEU A 83 27.43 26.93 -18.90
C LEU A 83 27.08 25.52 -19.38
N HIS A 84 28.04 24.59 -19.34
CA HIS A 84 27.78 23.20 -19.68
C HIS A 84 26.74 22.56 -18.74
N GLU A 85 26.84 22.81 -17.43
CA GLU A 85 25.86 22.34 -16.43
C GLU A 85 24.46 22.95 -16.68
N LEU A 86 24.37 24.27 -16.90
CA LEU A 86 23.09 24.93 -17.23
C LEU A 86 22.47 24.39 -18.52
N SER A 87 23.30 24.07 -19.52
CA SER A 87 22.84 23.48 -20.78
C SER A 87 22.38 22.03 -20.58
N ALA A 88 23.11 21.23 -19.80
CA ALA A 88 22.72 19.87 -19.44
C ALA A 88 21.40 19.82 -18.65
N ASP A 89 21.14 20.82 -17.80
CA ASP A 89 19.87 21.02 -17.10
C ASP A 89 18.74 21.53 -18.02
N GLY A 90 19.09 21.90 -19.27
CA GLY A 90 18.18 22.46 -20.26
C GLY A 90 17.71 23.88 -19.92
N LEU A 91 18.48 24.62 -19.12
CA LEU A 91 18.21 26.01 -18.76
C LEU A 91 18.70 26.99 -19.84
N ILE A 92 19.70 26.59 -20.62
CA ILE A 92 20.20 27.35 -21.77
C ILE A 92 20.31 26.47 -23.01
N GLU A 93 20.25 27.09 -24.19
CA GLU A 93 20.44 26.40 -25.47
C GLU A 93 21.87 25.84 -25.58
N PRO A 94 22.06 24.67 -26.23
CA PRO A 94 23.36 24.00 -26.33
C PRO A 94 24.30 24.62 -27.39
N ASP A 95 23.81 25.58 -28.17
CA ASP A 95 24.51 26.20 -29.31
C ASP A 95 25.64 27.16 -28.89
N GLY A 96 25.86 27.35 -27.59
CA GLY A 96 26.97 28.12 -27.05
C GLY A 96 26.71 29.63 -26.98
N GLU A 97 25.59 30.13 -27.50
CA GLU A 97 25.20 31.54 -27.35
C GLU A 97 24.64 31.85 -25.96
N GLY A 98 24.38 30.82 -25.15
CA GLY A 98 23.90 30.98 -23.77
C GLY A 98 22.48 31.52 -23.66
N ARG A 99 21.68 31.38 -24.73
CA ARG A 99 20.28 31.79 -24.75
C ARG A 99 19.45 30.99 -23.76
N LEU A 100 18.62 31.69 -22.99
CA LEU A 100 17.74 31.02 -22.02
C LEU A 100 16.62 30.25 -22.73
N THR A 101 16.43 29.00 -22.33
CA THR A 101 15.23 28.24 -22.72
C THR A 101 14.00 28.76 -21.95
N GLU A 102 12.81 28.26 -22.30
CA GLU A 102 11.60 28.51 -21.49
C GLU A 102 11.80 28.11 -20.02
N ARG A 103 12.43 26.94 -19.79
CA ARG A 103 12.77 26.46 -18.46
C ARG A 103 13.77 27.38 -17.77
N GLY A 104 14.77 27.87 -18.49
CA GLY A 104 15.75 28.84 -17.99
C GLY A 104 15.11 30.14 -17.52
N ARG A 105 14.15 30.68 -18.28
CA ARG A 105 13.38 31.88 -17.92
C ARG A 105 12.52 31.64 -16.68
N GLN A 106 11.82 30.52 -16.60
CA GLN A 106 11.05 30.17 -15.38
C GLN A 106 11.95 29.98 -14.15
N ALA A 107 13.14 29.40 -14.34
CA ALA A 107 14.14 29.22 -13.29
C ALA A 107 14.70 30.56 -12.78
N LEU A 108 14.92 31.50 -13.71
CA LEU A 108 15.33 32.86 -13.41
C LEU A 108 14.29 33.60 -12.56
N ASP A 109 13.01 33.49 -12.92
CA ASP A 109 11.91 34.19 -12.26
C ASP A 109 11.57 33.61 -10.88
N SER A 110 11.56 32.28 -10.77
CA SER A 110 11.11 31.58 -9.55
C SER A 110 12.24 31.11 -8.63
N GLY A 111 13.49 31.15 -9.09
CA GLY A 111 14.66 30.56 -8.42
C GLY A 111 14.66 29.03 -8.41
N ALA A 112 13.75 28.37 -9.13
CA ALA A 112 13.63 26.92 -9.17
C ALA A 112 13.17 26.42 -10.54
N TYR A 113 13.48 25.18 -10.88
CA TYR A 113 12.99 24.53 -12.09
C TYR A 113 12.58 23.10 -11.81
N THR A 114 11.82 22.51 -12.75
CA THR A 114 11.48 21.09 -12.71
C THR A 114 12.30 20.36 -13.76
N ALA A 115 13.04 19.34 -13.33
CA ALA A 115 13.81 18.45 -14.19
C ALA A 115 13.19 17.06 -14.20
N SER A 116 13.23 16.40 -15.36
CA SER A 116 12.89 14.99 -15.46
C SER A 116 14.12 14.16 -15.10
N VAL A 117 14.01 13.35 -14.05
CA VAL A 117 15.08 12.46 -13.56
C VAL A 117 14.60 11.02 -13.64
N GLU A 118 15.50 10.09 -13.95
CA GLU A 118 15.21 8.67 -13.94
C GLU A 118 15.63 8.05 -12.58
N GLU A 119 14.71 7.37 -11.92
CA GLU A 119 14.92 6.78 -10.60
C GLU A 119 14.23 5.41 -10.51
N ARG A 120 14.83 4.48 -9.76
CA ARG A 120 14.22 3.17 -9.49
C ARG A 120 13.34 3.27 -8.25
N ARG A 121 12.06 2.93 -8.40
CA ARG A 121 11.06 3.01 -7.34
C ARG A 121 10.33 1.71 -7.13
N VAL A 122 9.80 1.55 -5.92
CA VAL A 122 9.02 0.41 -5.49
C VAL A 122 7.55 0.81 -5.38
N PHE A 123 6.69 -0.02 -5.94
CA PHE A 123 5.24 0.10 -5.94
C PHE A 123 4.64 -1.20 -5.40
N THR A 124 3.58 -1.10 -4.62
CA THR A 124 2.91 -2.27 -4.05
C THR A 124 1.49 -2.35 -4.60
N PHE A 125 1.16 -3.51 -5.14
CA PHE A 125 -0.18 -3.80 -5.66
C PHE A 125 -0.78 -4.97 -4.92
N LEU A 126 -2.05 -4.85 -4.56
CA LEU A 126 -2.84 -5.92 -3.97
C LEU A 126 -3.35 -6.86 -5.06
N ASP A 127 -3.15 -8.17 -4.84
CA ASP A 127 -3.74 -9.26 -5.61
C ASP A 127 -4.85 -9.94 -4.79
N GLU A 128 -6.09 -9.85 -5.27
CA GLU A 128 -7.25 -10.49 -4.63
C GLU A 128 -7.35 -12.00 -4.96
N GLY A 129 -6.55 -12.48 -5.90
CA GLY A 129 -6.56 -13.85 -6.41
C GLY A 129 -7.65 -14.12 -7.46
N ASP A 130 -8.39 -13.09 -7.89
CA ASP A 130 -9.37 -13.16 -8.97
C ASP A 130 -8.74 -12.61 -10.26
N PRO A 131 -8.48 -13.45 -11.28
CA PRO A 131 -7.82 -13.01 -12.51
C PRO A 131 -8.68 -12.07 -13.36
N SER A 132 -9.97 -11.93 -13.07
CA SER A 132 -10.86 -10.97 -13.74
C SER A 132 -10.77 -9.55 -13.17
N ARG A 133 -10.13 -9.38 -12.00
CA ARG A 133 -10.00 -8.09 -11.33
C ARG A 133 -8.63 -7.47 -11.59
N PRO A 134 -8.57 -6.15 -11.80
CA PRO A 134 -7.29 -5.46 -11.90
C PRO A 134 -6.57 -5.49 -10.54
N LEU A 135 -5.24 -5.53 -10.59
CA LEU A 135 -4.42 -5.33 -9.40
C LEU A 135 -4.60 -3.90 -8.90
N LEU A 136 -4.70 -3.73 -7.58
CA LEU A 136 -5.02 -2.45 -6.97
C LEU A 136 -3.78 -1.85 -6.33
N PHE A 137 -3.40 -0.64 -6.75
CA PHE A 137 -2.31 0.08 -6.08
C PHE A 137 -2.74 0.43 -4.66
N ALA A 138 -1.87 0.15 -3.68
CA ALA A 138 -2.07 0.59 -2.32
C ALA A 138 -0.71 0.94 -1.67
N PRO A 139 -0.58 2.11 -1.02
CA PRO A 139 0.64 2.54 -0.38
C PRO A 139 0.82 1.82 0.96
N PHE A 140 1.15 0.53 0.91
CA PHE A 140 1.35 -0.26 2.12
C PHE A 140 2.62 0.19 2.86
N HIS A 141 2.46 0.44 4.16
CA HIS A 141 3.57 0.63 5.08
C HIS A 141 3.67 -0.58 6.00
N GLY A 142 4.79 -1.28 5.99
CA GLY A 142 4.98 -2.44 6.85
C GLY A 142 5.91 -3.47 6.24
N ARG A 143 6.27 -4.47 7.04
CA ARG A 143 7.15 -5.54 6.58
C ARG A 143 6.31 -6.71 6.09
N ALA A 144 6.14 -6.80 4.77
CA ALA A 144 5.60 -8.00 4.14
C ALA A 144 6.65 -9.12 4.09
N VAL A 145 6.17 -10.36 3.99
CA VAL A 145 7.01 -11.56 3.91
C VAL A 145 7.11 -11.96 2.45
N ALA A 146 8.34 -12.08 1.93
CA ALA A 146 8.57 -12.56 0.57
C ALA A 146 8.07 -14.01 0.43
N LEU A 147 7.38 -14.29 -0.67
CA LEU A 147 6.94 -15.63 -1.03
C LEU A 147 7.78 -16.19 -2.18
N ALA A 148 7.75 -17.51 -2.35
CA ALA A 148 8.11 -18.09 -3.63
C ALA A 148 7.02 -17.75 -4.66
N PRO A 149 7.36 -17.36 -5.90
CA PRO A 149 6.37 -17.09 -6.95
C PRO A 149 5.48 -18.32 -7.18
N PRO A 150 4.16 -18.21 -6.95
CA PRO A 150 3.27 -19.29 -7.31
C PRO A 150 3.26 -19.48 -8.84
N PRO A 151 2.96 -20.68 -9.33
CA PRO A 151 2.77 -20.93 -10.76
C PRO A 151 1.82 -19.91 -11.40
N GLY A 152 2.26 -19.27 -12.49
CA GLY A 152 1.49 -18.25 -13.20
C GLY A 152 1.57 -16.85 -12.60
N TRP A 153 2.35 -16.63 -11.53
CA TRP A 153 2.61 -15.31 -10.97
C TRP A 153 3.28 -14.42 -12.02
N ARG A 154 2.60 -13.32 -12.36
CA ARG A 154 3.10 -12.31 -13.29
C ARG A 154 2.47 -10.97 -12.95
N PHE A 155 3.28 -9.92 -13.01
CA PHE A 155 2.79 -8.56 -13.00
C PHE A 155 2.68 -8.04 -14.44
N ASP A 156 1.54 -7.44 -14.78
CA ASP A 156 1.35 -6.76 -16.06
C ASP A 156 1.85 -5.31 -15.95
N ALA A 157 2.93 -4.99 -16.67
CA ALA A 157 3.54 -3.66 -16.71
C ALA A 157 2.53 -2.56 -17.08
N ALA A 158 1.53 -2.88 -17.92
CA ALA A 158 0.49 -1.94 -18.30
C ALA A 158 -0.31 -1.42 -17.09
N THR A 159 -0.40 -2.20 -16.01
CA THR A 159 -1.05 -1.79 -14.76
C THR A 159 -0.32 -0.62 -14.10
N LEU A 160 1.01 -0.70 -14.00
CA LEU A 160 1.82 0.37 -13.41
C LEU A 160 1.86 1.59 -14.32
N GLU A 161 1.97 1.39 -15.63
CA GLU A 161 1.91 2.47 -16.62
C GLU A 161 0.58 3.22 -16.57
N GLU A 162 -0.53 2.50 -16.42
CA GLU A 162 -1.85 3.10 -16.30
C GLU A 162 -1.94 3.99 -15.06
N CYS A 163 -1.44 3.51 -13.90
CA CYS A 163 -1.37 4.31 -12.67
C CYS A 163 -0.51 5.58 -12.88
N ALA A 164 0.62 5.46 -13.58
CA ALA A 164 1.48 6.60 -13.89
C ALA A 164 0.80 7.63 -14.82
N ARG A 165 -0.10 7.20 -15.71
CA ARG A 165 -0.87 8.10 -16.59
C ARG A 165 -2.08 8.77 -15.93
N ARG A 166 -2.53 8.29 -14.77
CA ARG A 166 -3.68 8.89 -14.06
C ARG A 166 -3.40 10.33 -13.63
N SER A 167 -4.49 11.09 -13.43
CA SER A 167 -4.42 12.50 -13.04
C SER A 167 -3.75 12.70 -11.68
N LYS A 168 -3.28 13.93 -11.43
CA LYS A 168 -2.70 14.30 -10.13
C LYS A 168 -3.71 14.16 -8.99
N GLU A 169 -5.00 14.46 -9.21
CA GLU A 169 -6.02 14.26 -8.17
C GLU A 169 -6.19 12.77 -7.84
N TRP A 170 -6.25 11.91 -8.86
CA TRP A 170 -6.33 10.46 -8.65
C TRP A 170 -5.14 9.94 -7.86
N LYS A 171 -3.92 10.35 -8.25
CA LYS A 171 -2.67 9.93 -7.57
C LYS A 171 -2.67 10.37 -6.11
N THR A 172 -3.05 11.62 -5.84
CA THR A 172 -3.15 12.16 -4.48
C THR A 172 -4.16 11.38 -3.64
N ARG A 173 -5.35 11.10 -4.20
CA ARG A 173 -6.42 10.35 -3.51
C ARG A 173 -6.01 8.92 -3.16
N HIS A 174 -5.34 8.22 -4.08
CA HIS A 174 -4.96 6.82 -3.90
C HIS A 174 -3.54 6.63 -3.32
N GLY A 175 -2.86 7.73 -2.96
CA GLY A 175 -1.49 7.72 -2.44
C GLY A 175 -0.42 7.29 -3.44
N PHE A 176 -0.70 7.33 -4.74
CA PHE A 176 0.30 7.08 -5.77
C PHE A 176 1.25 8.30 -5.89
N PRO A 177 2.57 8.12 -6.05
CA PRO A 177 3.50 9.25 -6.13
C PRO A 177 3.16 10.22 -7.27
N THR A 178 2.88 11.48 -6.93
CA THR A 178 2.41 12.49 -7.90
C THR A 178 3.48 12.97 -8.86
N ASP A 179 4.75 12.78 -8.50
CA ASP A 179 5.92 13.16 -9.27
C ASP A 179 6.29 12.14 -10.36
N VAL A 180 5.73 10.93 -10.33
CA VAL A 180 5.97 9.92 -11.37
C VAL A 180 5.25 10.32 -12.66
N GLU A 181 6.02 10.60 -13.69
CA GLU A 181 5.55 11.02 -15.02
C GLU A 181 5.36 9.82 -15.96
N ALA A 182 6.28 8.86 -15.94
CA ALA A 182 6.26 7.70 -16.83
C ALA A 182 7.01 6.50 -16.22
N VAL A 183 6.61 5.31 -16.64
CA VAL A 183 7.34 4.06 -16.37
C VAL A 183 8.22 3.76 -17.58
N LEU A 184 9.48 3.46 -17.35
CA LEU A 184 10.45 3.18 -18.40
C LEU A 184 10.61 1.66 -18.55
N GLY A 185 9.74 1.07 -19.35
CA GLY A 185 9.72 -0.37 -19.62
C GLY A 185 10.72 -0.81 -20.71
N PRO A 186 10.95 -2.13 -20.84
CA PRO A 186 11.92 -2.69 -21.80
C PRO A 186 11.47 -2.54 -23.27
N ALA A 187 10.19 -2.26 -23.53
CA ALA A 187 9.61 -2.12 -24.86
C ALA A 187 9.68 -0.70 -25.44
N ALA A 188 10.29 0.26 -24.74
CA ALA A 188 10.55 1.57 -25.33
C ALA A 188 11.47 1.41 -26.56
N PRO A 189 11.21 2.13 -27.67
CA PRO A 189 11.93 1.93 -28.93
C PRO A 189 13.41 2.27 -28.74
N ASP A 190 14.23 1.26 -28.49
CA ASP A 190 15.68 1.40 -28.45
C ASP A 190 16.24 1.30 -29.87
N THR A 191 17.15 2.21 -30.17
CA THR A 191 17.86 2.46 -31.44
C THR A 191 18.84 1.34 -31.84
N GLY A 192 18.46 0.07 -31.71
CA GLY A 192 19.27 -1.09 -32.12
C GLY A 192 20.39 -1.50 -31.15
N ALA A 193 20.38 -0.99 -29.92
CA ALA A 193 21.30 -1.39 -28.85
C ALA A 193 20.72 -2.52 -27.99
N ALA A 194 21.58 -3.22 -27.23
CA ALA A 194 21.15 -4.20 -26.23
C ALA A 194 20.22 -3.52 -25.19
N PRO A 195 19.15 -4.20 -24.72
CA PRO A 195 18.18 -3.60 -23.83
C PRO A 195 18.83 -3.18 -22.51
N ASP A 196 18.59 -1.93 -22.08
CA ASP A 196 19.10 -1.41 -20.81
C ASP A 196 18.50 -2.22 -19.65
N TRP A 197 19.34 -2.97 -18.92
CA TRP A 197 18.94 -3.79 -17.77
C TRP A 197 18.23 -2.97 -16.68
N ARG A 198 18.44 -1.65 -16.65
CA ARG A 198 17.75 -0.75 -15.72
C ARG A 198 16.25 -0.68 -15.99
N ARG A 199 15.81 -0.93 -17.22
CA ARG A 199 14.39 -0.92 -17.63
C ARG A 199 13.65 -2.23 -17.33
N VAL A 200 14.34 -3.25 -16.84
CA VAL A 200 13.70 -4.50 -16.39
C VAL A 200 12.90 -4.22 -15.11
N ILE A 201 11.59 -4.50 -15.18
CA ILE A 201 10.68 -4.46 -14.04
C ILE A 201 10.86 -5.74 -13.23
N LEU A 202 11.09 -5.60 -11.93
CA LEU A 202 11.19 -6.72 -11.01
C LEU A 202 9.87 -6.85 -10.26
N ASP A 203 9.26 -8.03 -10.30
CA ASP A 203 8.08 -8.35 -9.50
C ASP A 203 8.46 -9.39 -8.44
N ARG A 204 8.18 -9.07 -7.18
CA ARG A 204 8.35 -9.98 -6.05
C ARG A 204 6.99 -10.23 -5.38
N PRO A 205 6.53 -11.48 -5.32
CA PRO A 205 5.36 -11.84 -4.52
C PRO A 205 5.67 -11.65 -3.03
N GLU A 206 4.78 -10.97 -2.34
CA GLU A 206 4.85 -10.80 -0.89
C GLU A 206 3.49 -11.11 -0.25
N GLN A 207 3.52 -11.42 1.04
CA GLN A 207 2.34 -11.64 1.85
C GLN A 207 2.37 -10.71 3.06
N LEU A 208 1.23 -10.09 3.35
CA LEU A 208 1.08 -9.26 4.53
C LEU A 208 -0.15 -9.72 5.32
N LEU A 209 0.06 -10.07 6.59
CA LEU A 209 -1.03 -10.31 7.53
C LEU A 209 -1.44 -8.98 8.15
N MET A 210 -2.73 -8.70 8.19
CA MET A 210 -3.27 -7.43 8.67
C MET A 210 -4.51 -7.63 9.52
N ILE A 211 -4.65 -6.78 10.55
CA ILE A 211 -5.91 -6.54 11.23
C ILE A 211 -6.51 -5.26 10.68
N PHE A 212 -7.71 -5.36 10.13
CA PHE A 212 -8.51 -4.21 9.75
C PHE A 212 -9.54 -3.92 10.81
N ILE A 213 -9.79 -2.64 11.03
CA ILE A 213 -10.86 -2.14 11.87
C ILE A 213 -11.70 -1.16 11.10
N ARG A 214 -12.97 -1.05 11.51
CA ARG A 214 -13.83 0.05 11.13
C ARG A 214 -13.84 1.03 12.30
N SER A 215 -13.23 2.19 12.08
CA SER A 215 -13.23 3.28 13.05
C SER A 215 -14.59 3.98 13.04
N ASP A 216 -14.99 4.42 14.22
CA ASP A 216 -16.28 5.04 14.50
C ASP A 216 -16.16 6.54 14.78
N ASP A 217 -14.97 7.09 14.58
CA ASP A 217 -14.72 8.53 14.67
C ASP A 217 -15.63 9.27 13.68
N ALA A 218 -16.56 10.07 14.23
CA ALA A 218 -17.57 10.79 13.48
C ALA A 218 -16.96 11.78 12.46
N ALA A 219 -15.71 12.19 12.65
CA ALA A 219 -15.00 13.04 11.70
C ALA A 219 -14.45 12.26 10.50
N GLN A 220 -14.15 10.96 10.64
CA GLN A 220 -13.49 10.14 9.62
C GLN A 220 -13.88 8.67 9.74
N ARG A 221 -15.00 8.28 9.10
CA ARG A 221 -15.33 6.87 8.89
C ARG A 221 -14.30 6.25 7.95
N ARG A 222 -13.29 5.62 8.53
CA ARG A 222 -12.16 5.03 7.82
C ARG A 222 -12.01 3.57 8.19
N ARG A 223 -11.60 2.77 7.20
CA ARG A 223 -11.07 1.43 7.45
C ARG A 223 -9.58 1.56 7.62
N LEU A 224 -9.11 1.19 8.80
CA LEU A 224 -7.69 1.22 9.14
C LEU A 224 -7.17 -0.20 9.17
N GLY A 225 -6.08 -0.45 8.45
CA GLY A 225 -5.37 -1.71 8.43
C GLY A 225 -4.05 -1.60 9.18
N PHE A 226 -3.80 -2.50 10.12
CA PHE A 226 -2.59 -2.57 10.93
C PHE A 226 -1.84 -3.86 10.61
N ALA A 227 -0.55 -3.76 10.32
CA ALA A 227 0.27 -4.91 10.00
C ALA A 227 0.48 -5.82 11.23
N VAL A 228 0.48 -7.13 10.98
CA VAL A 228 0.74 -8.15 11.99
C VAL A 228 1.95 -8.96 11.57
N ARG A 229 2.92 -9.10 12.47
CA ARG A 229 4.00 -10.07 12.30
C ARG A 229 3.49 -11.46 12.66
N ALA A 230 3.41 -12.35 11.67
CA ALA A 230 2.76 -13.65 11.84
C ALA A 230 3.53 -14.60 12.77
N ASP A 231 4.85 -14.47 12.86
CA ASP A 231 5.72 -15.39 13.63
C ASP A 231 5.45 -15.34 15.14
N ASP A 232 5.11 -14.17 15.66
CA ASP A 232 4.93 -13.93 17.09
C ASP A 232 3.67 -13.12 17.42
N TRP A 233 2.83 -12.90 16.42
CA TRP A 233 1.53 -12.23 16.55
C TRP A 233 1.60 -10.80 17.11
N VAL A 234 2.68 -10.08 16.79
CA VAL A 234 2.84 -8.68 17.18
C VAL A 234 2.10 -7.78 16.20
N LEU A 235 1.15 -7.01 16.72
CA LEU A 235 0.43 -5.97 16.00
C LEU A 235 1.24 -4.67 16.01
N GLN A 236 1.47 -4.10 14.83
CA GLN A 236 2.14 -2.80 14.70
C GLN A 236 1.10 -1.69 14.83
N THR A 237 1.13 -0.94 15.93
CA THR A 237 0.09 0.06 16.27
C THR A 237 0.55 1.51 16.15
N ASP A 238 1.85 1.76 15.91
CA ASP A 238 2.42 3.11 15.83
C ASP A 238 1.76 3.94 14.73
N ALA A 239 1.42 3.32 13.59
CA ALA A 239 0.66 3.91 12.50
C ALA A 239 -0.09 2.82 11.73
N PRO A 240 -1.26 3.14 11.13
CA PRO A 240 -1.92 2.21 10.21
C PRO A 240 -1.03 1.96 8.99
N ALA A 241 -0.88 0.69 8.64
CA ALA A 241 -0.20 0.21 7.44
C ALA A 241 -0.98 0.53 6.16
N LEU A 242 -2.30 0.65 6.27
CA LEU A 242 -3.21 1.06 5.21
C LEU A 242 -4.36 1.87 5.80
N SER A 243 -4.74 2.96 5.14
CA SER A 243 -5.95 3.72 5.47
C SER A 243 -6.80 3.82 4.21
N LEU A 244 -8.07 3.43 4.32
CA LEU A 244 -9.05 3.51 3.24
C LEU A 244 -10.22 4.35 3.71
N ASP A 245 -10.68 5.27 2.86
CA ASP A 245 -11.92 5.98 3.11
C ASP A 245 -13.12 5.01 2.94
N GLU A 246 -14.24 5.26 3.63
CA GLU A 246 -15.40 4.35 3.62
C GLU A 246 -15.99 4.12 2.22
N ASP A 247 -15.86 5.13 1.35
CA ASP A 247 -16.33 5.10 -0.03
C ASP A 247 -15.41 4.29 -0.97
N ASP A 248 -14.18 4.00 -0.56
CA ASP A 248 -13.22 3.21 -1.36
C ASP A 248 -13.49 1.70 -1.20
N ARG A 249 -14.77 1.32 -1.29
CA ARG A 249 -15.25 -0.09 -1.24
C ARG A 249 -14.63 -0.94 -2.35
N GLU A 250 -14.21 -0.31 -3.43
CA GLU A 250 -13.54 -0.95 -4.57
C GLU A 250 -12.15 -1.48 -4.20
N ALA A 251 -11.49 -0.88 -3.19
CA ALA A 251 -10.10 -1.22 -2.88
C ALA A 251 -9.96 -2.61 -2.23
N LEU A 252 -10.93 -3.02 -1.39
CA LEU A 252 -10.92 -4.27 -0.62
C LEU A 252 -12.38 -4.71 -0.32
N PRO A 253 -13.11 -5.27 -1.29
CA PRO A 253 -14.51 -5.66 -1.16
C PRO A 253 -14.70 -6.80 -0.14
N ALA A 254 -13.70 -7.66 0.02
CA ALA A 254 -13.73 -8.73 1.04
C ALA A 254 -13.82 -8.19 2.48
N LEU A 255 -13.35 -6.96 2.74
CA LEU A 255 -13.47 -6.31 4.06
C LEU A 255 -14.85 -5.71 4.33
N GLY A 256 -15.73 -5.66 3.33
CA GLY A 256 -17.09 -5.14 3.46
C GLY A 256 -18.17 -6.22 3.60
N ALA A 257 -17.85 -7.48 3.31
CA ALA A 257 -18.82 -8.56 3.34
C ALA A 257 -19.02 -9.09 4.76
N GLU A 258 -20.23 -8.97 5.28
CA GLU A 258 -20.59 -9.65 6.52
C GLU A 258 -20.73 -11.16 6.28
N PRO A 259 -20.20 -12.02 7.17
CA PRO A 259 -20.33 -13.46 7.01
C PRO A 259 -21.80 -13.86 7.12
N SER A 260 -22.22 -14.81 6.28
CA SER A 260 -23.56 -15.38 6.37
C SER A 260 -23.77 -16.09 7.72
N PRO A 261 -25.03 -16.28 8.15
CA PRO A 261 -25.33 -17.10 9.34
C PRO A 261 -24.68 -18.49 9.28
N GLU A 262 -24.62 -19.10 8.09
CA GLU A 262 -23.99 -20.40 7.86
C GLU A 262 -22.47 -20.33 8.09
N ALA A 263 -21.80 -19.26 7.66
CA ALA A 263 -20.37 -19.07 7.88
C ALA A 263 -20.05 -18.94 9.38
N TRP A 264 -20.93 -18.30 10.16
CA TRP A 264 -20.78 -18.24 11.62
C TRP A 264 -21.01 -19.59 12.30
N ARG A 265 -22.01 -20.37 11.86
CA ARG A 265 -22.22 -21.74 12.36
C ARG A 265 -21.01 -22.63 12.07
N GLU A 266 -20.44 -22.52 10.87
CA GLU A 266 -19.26 -23.30 10.51
C GLU A 266 -18.04 -22.89 11.34
N ALA A 267 -17.81 -21.59 11.53
CA ALA A 267 -16.75 -21.10 12.41
C ALA A 267 -16.90 -21.64 13.84
N TRP A 268 -18.13 -21.71 14.36
CA TRP A 268 -18.44 -22.29 15.67
C TRP A 268 -18.11 -23.79 15.73
N ARG A 269 -18.47 -24.58 14.70
CA ARG A 269 -18.12 -26.00 14.64
C ARG A 269 -16.62 -26.22 14.64
N VAL A 270 -15.89 -25.48 13.82
CA VAL A 270 -14.42 -25.55 13.75
C VAL A 270 -13.81 -25.17 15.11
N TRP A 271 -14.34 -24.15 15.79
CA TRP A 271 -13.90 -23.74 17.12
C TRP A 271 -14.14 -24.84 18.17
N CYS A 272 -15.31 -25.50 18.15
CA CYS A 272 -15.66 -26.62 19.02
C CYS A 272 -14.78 -27.84 18.78
N GLN A 273 -14.58 -28.21 17.50
CA GLN A 273 -13.79 -29.37 17.11
C GLN A 273 -12.34 -29.26 17.61
N ARG A 274 -11.73 -28.06 17.52
CA ARG A 274 -10.37 -27.81 18.03
C ARG A 274 -10.24 -27.97 19.54
N ARG A 275 -11.37 -27.87 20.26
CA ARG A 275 -11.45 -28.02 21.72
C ARG A 275 -12.02 -29.37 22.14
N GLY A 276 -12.25 -30.29 21.20
CA GLY A 276 -12.80 -31.61 21.48
C GLY A 276 -14.26 -31.61 21.95
N LEU A 277 -15.04 -30.58 21.58
CA LEU A 277 -16.46 -30.47 21.95
C LEU A 277 -17.34 -31.10 20.85
N SER A 278 -18.28 -31.98 21.23
CA SER A 278 -19.09 -32.78 20.29
C SER A 278 -20.47 -32.21 19.94
N ASP A 279 -20.97 -31.23 20.69
CA ASP A 279 -22.38 -30.79 20.61
C ASP A 279 -22.55 -29.39 19.98
N ALA A 280 -21.68 -29.06 19.01
CA ALA A 280 -21.68 -27.75 18.38
C ALA A 280 -23.04 -27.39 17.74
N ASP A 281 -23.70 -28.36 17.11
CA ASP A 281 -24.98 -28.16 16.41
C ASP A 281 -26.18 -27.98 17.37
N ALA A 282 -26.03 -28.29 18.66
CA ALA A 282 -27.05 -28.02 19.66
C ALA A 282 -27.12 -26.52 20.04
N CYS A 283 -26.16 -25.70 19.62
CA CYS A 283 -26.11 -24.28 19.91
C CYS A 283 -26.81 -23.45 18.84
N ARG A 284 -27.50 -22.38 19.25
CA ARG A 284 -27.97 -21.33 18.33
C ARG A 284 -26.97 -20.19 18.28
N ILE A 285 -26.58 -19.80 17.07
CA ILE A 285 -25.60 -18.73 16.82
C ILE A 285 -26.33 -17.48 16.33
N GLU A 286 -26.17 -16.38 17.05
CA GLU A 286 -26.75 -15.07 16.76
C GLU A 286 -25.62 -14.07 16.48
N ALA A 287 -25.49 -13.64 15.22
CA ALA A 287 -24.53 -12.62 14.85
C ALA A 287 -25.08 -11.24 15.23
N LEU A 288 -24.39 -10.56 16.15
CA LEU A 288 -24.69 -9.17 16.54
C LEU A 288 -23.70 -8.22 15.86
N ALA A 289 -23.93 -6.91 16.02
CA ALA A 289 -23.11 -5.87 15.39
C ALA A 289 -21.63 -5.92 15.81
N ASP A 290 -21.35 -6.24 17.08
CA ASP A 290 -20.02 -6.16 17.69
C ASP A 290 -19.52 -7.48 18.30
N ARG A 291 -20.37 -8.52 18.32
CA ARG A 291 -20.09 -9.82 18.95
C ARG A 291 -20.91 -10.92 18.29
N VAL A 292 -20.61 -12.17 18.64
CA VAL A 292 -21.45 -13.32 18.32
C VAL A 292 -21.97 -13.93 19.60
N ARG A 293 -23.28 -14.07 19.72
CA ARG A 293 -23.91 -14.75 20.84
C ARG A 293 -24.13 -16.22 20.50
N VAL A 294 -23.68 -17.09 21.39
CA VAL A 294 -23.87 -18.53 21.34
C VAL A 294 -24.82 -18.92 22.46
N VAL A 295 -26.04 -19.30 22.07
CA VAL A 295 -27.05 -19.81 22.98
C VAL A 295 -26.85 -21.32 23.08
N ALA A 296 -26.30 -21.77 24.20
CA ALA A 296 -25.92 -23.16 24.45
C ALA A 296 -26.85 -23.82 25.48
N PRO A 297 -27.14 -25.13 25.36
CA PRO A 297 -27.84 -25.88 26.41
C PRO A 297 -27.08 -25.82 27.74
N ARG A 298 -27.79 -25.83 28.87
CA ARG A 298 -27.23 -25.70 30.24
C ARG A 298 -25.95 -26.49 30.50
N GLY A 299 -25.92 -27.78 30.14
CA GLY A 299 -24.76 -28.64 30.35
C GLY A 299 -23.52 -28.25 29.51
N LEU A 300 -23.75 -27.71 28.31
CA LEU A 300 -22.69 -27.23 27.45
C LEU A 300 -22.23 -25.82 27.88
N ALA A 301 -23.17 -24.95 28.25
CA ALA A 301 -22.88 -23.61 28.77
C ALA A 301 -22.01 -23.63 30.04
N SER A 302 -22.22 -24.62 30.93
CA SER A 302 -21.34 -24.83 32.10
C SER A 302 -19.94 -25.28 31.72
N THR A 303 -19.83 -26.19 30.73
CA THR A 303 -18.54 -26.70 30.23
C THR A 303 -17.73 -25.61 29.55
N LEU A 304 -18.40 -24.71 28.83
CA LEU A 304 -17.81 -23.55 28.17
C LEU A 304 -17.50 -22.39 29.14
N GLY A 305 -17.91 -22.48 30.40
CA GLY A 305 -17.93 -21.37 31.36
C GLY A 305 -16.58 -20.84 31.82
N GLY A 306 -15.50 -21.60 31.65
CA GLY A 306 -14.17 -21.24 32.13
C GLY A 306 -13.48 -20.10 31.37
N ASP A 307 -13.91 -19.80 30.13
CA ASP A 307 -13.15 -18.94 29.19
C ASP A 307 -14.01 -17.82 28.55
N ARG A 308 -15.12 -17.45 29.21
CA ARG A 308 -16.21 -16.64 28.61
C ARG A 308 -15.82 -15.21 28.18
N ASN A 309 -14.81 -14.61 28.79
CA ASN A 309 -14.49 -13.20 28.56
C ASN A 309 -13.42 -12.95 27.49
N GLU A 310 -12.75 -14.00 26.99
CA GLU A 310 -11.67 -13.86 26.01
C GLU A 310 -11.86 -14.71 24.75
N ALA A 311 -12.97 -15.44 24.61
CA ALA A 311 -13.19 -16.30 23.45
C ALA A 311 -13.59 -15.52 22.18
N TRP A 312 -13.07 -15.95 21.03
CA TRP A 312 -13.32 -15.32 19.73
C TRP A 312 -13.75 -16.33 18.68
N LEU A 313 -14.56 -15.86 17.72
CA LEU A 313 -14.89 -16.59 16.50
C LEU A 313 -14.36 -15.87 15.26
N LEU A 314 -13.80 -16.66 14.35
CA LEU A 314 -13.26 -16.21 13.06
C LEU A 314 -14.11 -16.81 11.94
N ALA A 315 -15.01 -16.02 11.35
CA ALA A 315 -15.89 -16.47 10.28
C ALA A 315 -15.51 -15.91 8.91
N GLY A 316 -15.86 -16.64 7.86
CA GLY A 316 -15.57 -16.31 6.47
C GLY A 316 -14.71 -17.37 5.78
N ALA A 317 -14.37 -17.11 4.51
CA ALA A 317 -13.60 -18.00 3.66
C ALA A 317 -12.51 -17.22 2.88
N GLY A 318 -11.56 -17.95 2.29
CA GLY A 318 -10.46 -17.35 1.52
C GLY A 318 -9.42 -16.64 2.41
N ARG A 319 -9.06 -15.42 2.04
CA ARG A 319 -7.96 -14.63 2.64
C ARG A 319 -8.39 -13.61 3.69
N THR A 320 -9.68 -13.50 3.96
CA THR A 320 -10.24 -12.54 4.92
C THR A 320 -11.17 -13.28 5.87
N ARG A 321 -11.08 -12.98 7.16
CA ARG A 321 -11.98 -13.50 8.20
C ARG A 321 -12.47 -12.34 9.06
N VAL A 322 -13.74 -12.37 9.43
CA VAL A 322 -14.29 -11.47 10.46
C VAL A 322 -14.01 -12.09 11.82
N ALA A 323 -13.36 -11.33 12.69
CA ALA A 323 -13.12 -11.71 14.08
C ALA A 323 -14.15 -11.03 14.98
N ALA A 324 -14.90 -11.83 15.73
CA ALA A 324 -15.89 -11.32 16.68
C ALA A 324 -15.69 -11.95 18.07
N PRO A 325 -15.79 -11.15 19.15
CA PRO A 325 -15.82 -11.67 20.50
C PRO A 325 -17.08 -12.54 20.67
N MET A 326 -16.96 -13.60 21.46
CA MET A 326 -18.05 -14.53 21.69
C MET A 326 -18.71 -14.27 23.05
N GLU A 327 -20.04 -14.27 23.08
CA GLU A 327 -20.85 -14.24 24.30
C GLU A 327 -21.60 -15.56 24.41
N ILE A 328 -21.33 -16.37 25.44
CA ILE A 328 -22.00 -17.66 25.64
C ILE A 328 -23.09 -17.50 26.70
N VAL A 329 -24.33 -17.77 26.33
CA VAL A 329 -25.50 -17.71 27.23
C VAL A 329 -26.19 -19.07 27.30
N GLU A 330 -26.80 -19.35 28.45
CA GLU A 330 -27.66 -20.52 28.63
C GLU A 330 -29.02 -20.28 27.97
N GLY A 331 -29.48 -21.23 27.16
CA GLY A 331 -30.70 -21.15 26.34
C GLY A 331 -31.88 -21.98 26.81
#